data_AF-A0A8T6XN33-F1
#
_entry.id   AF-A0A8T6XN33-F1
#
_cell.length_a   1.000
_cell.length_b   1.000
_cell.length_c   1.000
_cell.angle_alpha   90.00
_cell.angle_beta   90.00
_cell.angle_gamma   90.00
#
_symmetry.space_group_name_H-M   'P 1'
#
loop_
_entity.id
_entity.type
_entity.pdbx_description
1 polymer ?
#
loop_
_entity_poly.entity_id
_entity_poly.type
_entity_poly.pdbx_seq_one_letter_code
_entity_poly.pdbx_strand_id
1 'polypeptide(L)'
;MIVFLDSSAWIKFFIEEEGTSEIQNFVIEKSISEENTFSTSAVTYAEIYATFKRALNSERITEDEYNQIKNEFEEQWDNVDIPFVNTILISNSG
;
A
#
# COMPACT_ATOMS: atom_id res chain seq x y z
N MET A 1 -11.64 -2.45 13.37
CA MET A 1 -10.37 -1.80 13.77
C MET A 1 -9.76 -1.13 12.54
N ILE A 2 -9.04 -0.02 12.70
CA ILE A 2 -8.30 0.59 11.57
C ILE A 2 -6.92 -0.06 11.47
N VAL A 3 -6.60 -0.62 10.30
CA VAL A 3 -5.29 -1.16 9.96
C VAL A 3 -4.61 -0.15 9.05
N PHE A 4 -3.66 0.61 9.59
CA PHE A 4 -2.92 1.59 8.81
C PHE A 4 -1.69 0.94 8.16
N LEU A 5 -1.62 0.96 6.83
CA LEU A 5 -0.48 0.46 6.07
C LEU A 5 0.37 1.64 5.60
N ASP A 6 1.66 1.65 5.99
CA ASP A 6 2.63 2.58 5.42
C ASP A 6 3.09 2.12 4.02
N SER A 7 3.87 2.96 3.34
CA SER A 7 4.37 2.62 2.00
C SER A 7 5.24 1.37 1.99
N SER A 8 6.00 1.10 3.06
CA SER A 8 6.87 -0.07 3.13
C SER A 8 6.10 -1.38 3.24
N ALA A 9 4.94 -1.38 3.90
CA ALA A 9 4.04 -2.54 3.97
C ALA A 9 3.36 -2.77 2.61
N TRP A 10 2.87 -1.71 1.98
CA TRP A 10 2.30 -1.78 0.64
C TRP A 10 3.28 -2.27 -0.42
N ILE A 11 4.53 -1.78 -0.40
CA ILE A 11 5.55 -2.22 -1.37
C ILE A 11 5.80 -3.73 -1.26
N LYS A 12 5.91 -4.26 -0.04
CA LYS A 12 6.07 -5.70 0.20
C LYS A 12 4.88 -6.53 -0.24
N PHE A 13 3.70 -5.93 -0.40
CA PHE A 13 2.54 -6.64 -0.93
C PHE A 13 2.70 -6.95 -2.43
N PHE A 14 3.36 -6.07 -3.18
CA PHE A 14 3.49 -6.13 -4.64
C PHE A 14 4.86 -6.57 -5.16
N ILE A 15 5.93 -6.25 -4.44
CA ILE A 15 7.30 -6.57 -4.81
C ILE A 15 7.85 -7.52 -3.77
N GLU A 16 8.37 -8.67 -4.22
CA GLU A 16 8.94 -9.67 -3.33
C GLU A 16 10.22 -9.16 -2.66
N GLU A 17 10.11 -8.95 -1.34
CA GLU A 17 11.18 -8.58 -0.41
C GLU A 17 11.05 -9.38 0.89
N GLU A 18 12.06 -9.29 1.75
CA GLU A 18 11.98 -9.86 3.11
C GLU A 18 10.74 -9.33 3.85
N GLY A 19 9.92 -10.25 4.39
CA GLY A 19 8.66 -9.90 5.05
C GLY A 19 7.41 -9.91 4.17
N THR A 20 7.53 -10.20 2.86
CA THR A 20 6.39 -10.21 1.92
C THR A 20 5.31 -11.21 2.32
N SER A 21 5.71 -12.44 2.66
CA SER A 21 4.78 -13.50 3.04
C SER A 21 4.00 -13.14 4.30
N GLU A 22 4.67 -12.52 5.27
CA GLU A 22 4.08 -12.07 6.52
C GLU A 22 3.05 -10.95 6.31
N ILE A 23 3.37 -9.97 5.46
CA ILE A 23 2.42 -8.89 5.11
C ILE A 23 1.23 -9.43 4.34
N GLN A 24 1.44 -10.28 3.34
CA GLN A 24 0.34 -10.86 2.56
C GLN A 24 -0.59 -11.69 3.45
N ASN A 25 -0.03 -12.54 4.31
CA ASN A 25 -0.83 -13.32 5.28
C ASN A 25 -1.58 -12.43 6.27
N PHE A 26 -0.94 -11.37 6.77
CA PHE A 26 -1.58 -10.42 7.67
C PHE A 26 -2.75 -9.69 6.99
N VAL A 27 -2.57 -9.21 5.76
CA VAL A 27 -3.64 -8.56 4.98
C VAL A 27 -4.78 -9.54 4.76
N ILE A 28 -4.50 -10.76 4.30
CA ILE A 28 -5.53 -11.80 4.10
C ILE A 28 -6.29 -12.09 5.40
N GLU A 29 -5.59 -12.29 6.52
CA GLU A 29 -6.22 -12.57 7.82
C GLU A 29 -7.13 -11.41 8.27
N LYS A 30 -6.65 -10.16 8.14
CA LYS A 30 -7.42 -8.99 8.58
C LYS A 30 -8.58 -8.67 7.65
N SER A 31 -8.50 -8.97 6.37
CA SER A 31 -9.59 -8.79 5.40
C SER A 31 -10.79 -9.71 5.61
N ILE A 32 -10.67 -10.78 6.40
CA ILE A 32 -11.79 -11.68 6.70
C ILE A 32 -12.87 -11.00 7.56
N SER A 33 -12.49 -10.04 8.40
CA SER A 33 -13.44 -9.31 9.25
C SER A 33 -13.87 -8.01 8.58
N GLU A 34 -15.16 -7.88 8.29
CA GLU A 34 -15.76 -6.65 7.75
C GLU A 34 -15.65 -5.46 8.72
N GLU A 35 -15.35 -5.69 9.99
CA GLU A 35 -15.10 -4.62 10.97
C GLU A 35 -13.71 -3.98 10.80
N ASN A 36 -12.82 -4.57 10.00
CA ASN A 36 -11.51 -4.02 9.73
C ASN A 36 -11.55 -3.08 8.52
N THR A 37 -11.00 -1.89 8.70
CA THR A 37 -10.82 -0.91 7.62
C THR A 37 -9.33 -0.75 7.39
N PHE A 38 -8.89 -0.97 6.16
CA PHE A 38 -7.53 -0.63 5.76
C PHE A 38 -7.47 0.85 5.41
N SER A 39 -6.46 1.54 5.93
CA SER A 39 -6.21 2.94 5.64
C SER A 39 -4.75 3.19 5.31
N THR A 40 -4.46 4.26 4.56
CA THR A 40 -3.09 4.68 4.27
C THR A 40 -2.97 6.19 4.07
N SER A 41 -1.76 6.72 3.98
CA SER A 41 -1.53 8.14 3.70
C SER A 41 -1.71 8.43 2.22
N ALA A 42 -2.24 9.60 1.87
CA ALA A 42 -2.27 10.05 0.47
C ALA A 42 -0.87 10.12 -0.17
N VAL A 43 0.18 10.33 0.64
CA VAL A 43 1.58 10.37 0.15
C VAL A 43 2.06 8.99 -0.28
N THR A 44 1.51 7.91 0.29
CA THR A 44 1.89 6.53 0.00
C THR A 44 1.71 6.18 -1.48
N TYR A 45 0.72 6.76 -2.17
CA TYR A 45 0.54 6.60 -3.61
C TYR A 45 1.80 6.97 -4.40
N ALA A 46 2.34 8.16 -4.14
CA ALA A 46 3.52 8.66 -4.84
C ALA A 46 4.77 7.85 -4.48
N GLU A 47 4.89 7.39 -3.23
CA GLU A 47 6.02 6.58 -2.76
C GLU A 47 6.04 5.19 -3.39
N ILE A 48 4.87 4.55 -3.52
CA ILE A 48 4.72 3.25 -4.19
C ILE A 48 5.10 3.37 -5.66
N TYR A 49 4.53 4.35 -6.37
CA TYR A 49 4.85 4.59 -7.79
C TYR A 49 6.32 4.89 -8.04
N ALA A 50 6.94 5.70 -7.16
CA ALA A 50 8.37 5.97 -7.22
C ALA A 50 9.19 4.69 -7.02
N THR A 51 8.75 3.80 -6.13
CA THR A 51 9.41 2.52 -5.87
C THR A 51 9.27 1.56 -7.05
N PHE A 52 8.08 1.43 -7.63
CA PHE A 52 7.87 0.60 -8.83
C PHE A 52 8.74 1.06 -10.00
N LYS A 53 8.82 2.37 -10.25
CA LYS A 53 9.70 2.92 -11.28
C LYS A 53 11.18 2.70 -10.99
N ARG A 54 11.61 2.77 -9.72
CA ARG A 54 12.98 2.42 -9.34
C ARG A 54 13.27 0.93 -9.56
N ALA A 55 12.34 0.05 -9.21
CA ALA A 55 12.48 -1.39 -9.43
C ALA A 55 12.62 -1.71 -10.93
N LEU A 56 11.79 -1.09 -11.78
CA LEU A 56 11.90 -1.21 -13.23
C LEU A 56 13.24 -0.70 -13.77
N ASN A 57 13.66 0.51 -13.38
CA ASN A 57 14.92 1.11 -13.84
C ASN A 57 16.17 0.37 -13.36
N SER A 58 16.05 -0.42 -12.29
CA SER A 58 17.11 -1.28 -11.76
C SER A 58 17.01 -2.72 -12.25
N GLU A 59 16.13 -3.01 -13.21
CA GLU A 59 15.89 -4.34 -13.78
C GLU A 59 15.51 -5.40 -12.72
N ARG A 60 15.01 -4.97 -11.55
CA ARG A 60 14.48 -5.86 -10.51
C ARG A 60 13.12 -6.45 -10.90
N ILE A 61 12.39 -5.73 -11.75
CA ILE A 61 11.13 -6.15 -12.38
C ILE A 61 11.19 -5.80 -13.87
N THR A 62 10.47 -6.54 -14.68
CA THR A 62 10.28 -6.31 -16.11
C THR A 62 9.21 -5.27 -16.37
N GLU A 63 9.11 -4.80 -17.62
CA GLU A 63 8.04 -3.88 -18.03
C GLU A 63 6.65 -4.53 -17.93
N ASP A 64 6.55 -5.83 -18.21
CA ASP A 64 5.29 -6.58 -18.09
C ASP A 64 4.86 -6.69 -16.61
N GLU A 65 5.79 -7.04 -15.72
CA GLU A 65 5.55 -7.05 -14.27
C GLU A 65 5.20 -5.66 -13.74
N TYR A 66 5.88 -4.60 -14.20
CA TYR A 66 5.54 -3.23 -13.83
C TYR A 66 4.09 -2.88 -14.20
N ASN A 67 3.65 -3.22 -15.41
CA ASN A 67 2.28 -2.95 -15.85
C ASN A 67 1.26 -3.79 -15.07
N GLN A 68 1.57 -5.05 -14.78
CA GLN A 68 0.73 -5.91 -13.95
C GLN A 68 0.58 -5.34 -12.53
N ILE A 69 1.69 -5.13 -11.83
CA ILE A 69 1.72 -4.62 -10.45
C ILE A 69 1.04 -3.25 -10.36
N LYS A 70 1.24 -2.39 -11.36
CA LYS A 70 0.57 -1.09 -11.42
C LYS A 70 -0.95 -1.25 -11.46
N ASN A 71 -1.47 -2.13 -12.32
CA ASN A 71 -2.91 -2.33 -12.43
C ASN A 71 -3.49 -2.93 -11.14
N GLU A 72 -2.81 -3.93 -10.56
CA GLU A 72 -3.19 -4.51 -9.27
C GLU A 72 -3.19 -3.46 -8.16
N PHE A 73 -2.19 -2.56 -8.14
CA PHE A 73 -2.13 -1.46 -7.18
C PHE A 73 -3.31 -0.51 -7.31
N GLU A 74 -3.67 -0.09 -8.53
CA GLU A 74 -4.83 0.79 -8.74
C GLU A 74 -6.13 0.14 -8.27
N GLU A 75 -6.33 -1.15 -8.56
CA GLU A 75 -7.51 -1.90 -8.10
C GLU A 75 -7.56 -1.98 -6.57
N GLN A 76 -6.43 -2.18 -5.88
CA GLN A 76 -6.38 -2.20 -4.43
C GLN A 76 -6.54 -0.80 -3.82
N TRP A 77 -6.00 0.24 -4.46
CA TRP A 77 -6.06 1.61 -3.97
C TRP A 77 -7.50 2.11 -3.83
N ASP A 78 -8.38 1.75 -4.75
CA ASP A 78 -9.82 2.07 -4.70
C ASP A 78 -10.55 1.44 -3.49
N ASN A 79 -9.94 0.43 -2.85
CA ASN A 79 -10.51 -0.29 -1.71
C ASN A 79 -9.91 0.13 -0.35
N VAL A 80 -9.01 1.11 -0.31
CA VAL A 80 -8.37 1.59 0.92
C VAL A 80 -8.82 2.99 1.28
N ASP A 81 -9.08 3.22 2.57
CA ASP A 81 -9.46 4.52 3.07
C ASP A 81 -8.25 5.48 3.15
N ILE A 82 -8.40 6.67 2.59
CA ILE A 82 -7.35 7.68 2.56
C ILE A 82 -7.85 8.87 3.38
N PRO A 83 -7.53 8.93 4.69
CA PRO A 83 -7.98 10.01 5.54
C PRO A 83 -7.50 11.36 5.01
N PHE A 84 -8.45 12.29 4.88
CA PHE A 84 -8.17 13.66 4.47
C PHE A 84 -7.50 14.41 5.63
N VAL A 85 -6.19 14.64 5.49
CA VAL A 85 -5.41 15.41 6.47
C VAL A 85 -5.78 16.88 6.36
N ASN A 86 -6.45 17.39 7.39
CA ASN A 86 -6.87 18.78 7.48
C ASN A 86 -6.43 19.42 8.82
N THR A 87 -6.61 20.74 8.93
CA THR A 87 -6.22 21.49 10.12
C THR A 87 -6.93 21.02 11.40
N ILE A 88 -8.18 20.55 11.30
CA ILE A 88 -8.95 20.03 12.43
C ILE A 88 -8.34 18.72 12.94
N LEU A 89 -8.04 17.79 12.03
CA LEU A 89 -7.38 16.52 12.32
C LEU A 89 -6.05 16.76 13.03
N ILE A 90 -5.23 17.69 12.52
CA ILE A 90 -3.94 18.05 13.11
C ILE A 90 -4.11 18.67 14.50
N SER A 91 -5.11 19.55 14.69
CA SER A 91 -5.35 20.17 16.00
C SER A 91 -5.80 19.19 17.08
N ASN A 92 -6.37 18.05 16.68
CA ASN A 92 -6.87 17.00 17.56
C ASN A 92 -5.90 15.80 17.68
N SER A 93 -4.76 15.82 16.97
CA SER A 93 -3.72 14.81 17.14
C SER A 93 -2.87 15.15 18.36
N GLY A 94 -3.36 14.78 19.54
CA GLY A 94 -2.71 15.00 20.84
C GLY A 94 -3.07 13.91 21.83
#